data_AF-A0A6J1W393-F1
#
_entry.id   AF-A0A6J1W393-F1
#
_cell.length_a   1.000
_cell.length_b   1.000
_cell.length_c   1.000
_cell.angle_alpha   90.00
_cell.angle_beta   90.00
_cell.angle_gamma   90.00
#
_symmetry.space_group_name_H-M   'P 1'
#
loop_
_entity.id
_entity.type
_entity.pdbx_description
1 polymer ?
#
loop_
_entity_poly.entity_id
_entity_poly.type
_entity_poly.pdbx_seq_one_letter_code
_entity_poly.pdbx_strand_id
1 'polypeptide(L)' 'LQQVEITRAYLAKQADEISLQQSDVVLILNQEEGWYLGERLRDGEKGWFPQACAQEITNRNAVERNVQRLERLRIETDV' A
#
# COMPACT_ATOMS: atom_id res chain seq x y z
N LEU A 1 -9.91 -4.32 6.24
CA LEU A 1 -8.99 -3.69 5.27
C LEU A 1 -7.64 -4.39 5.39
N GLN A 2 -7.26 -5.19 4.40
CA GLN A 2 -5.98 -5.89 4.41
C GLN A 2 -4.86 -4.89 4.06
N GLN A 3 -3.80 -4.86 4.86
CA GLN A 3 -2.68 -3.95 4.67
C GLN A 3 -1.37 -4.72 4.67
N VAL A 4 -0.42 -4.23 3.91
CA VAL A 4 0.94 -4.78 3.86
C VAL A 4 1.95 -3.66 4.10
N GLU A 5 3.08 -4.03 4.70
CA GLU A 5 4.29 -3.22 4.72
C GLU A 5 5.24 -3.73 3.65
N ILE A 6 5.85 -2.82 2.90
CA ILE A 6 6.82 -3.14 1.87
C ILE A 6 8.16 -3.45 2.52
N THR A 7 8.60 -4.70 2.42
CA THR A 7 9.86 -5.18 3.01
C THR A 7 11.03 -5.08 2.03
N ARG A 8 10.74 -5.04 0.73
CA ARG A 8 11.71 -4.84 -0.35
C ARG A 8 11.20 -3.79 -1.34
N ALA A 9 12.01 -2.78 -1.64
CA ALA A 9 11.63 -1.76 -2.61
C ALA A 9 11.32 -2.37 -4.00
N TYR A 10 10.39 -1.76 -4.71
CA TYR A 10 9.95 -2.18 -6.04
C TYR A 10 9.87 -0.95 -6.95
N LEU A 11 10.44 -1.03 -8.15
CA LEU A 11 10.30 0.00 -9.18
C LEU A 11 9.30 -0.51 -10.22
N ALA A 12 8.28 0.29 -10.51
CA ALA A 12 7.30 -0.01 -11.54
C ALA A 12 7.97 -0.23 -12.89
N LYS A 13 7.55 -1.28 -13.58
CA LYS A 13 8.04 -1.69 -14.90
C LYS A 13 7.00 -1.48 -15.99
N GLN A 14 5.73 -1.41 -15.61
CA GLN A 14 4.59 -1.22 -16.50
C GLN A 14 3.72 -0.05 -16.00
N ALA A 15 2.84 0.45 -16.87
CA ALA A 15 2.04 1.65 -16.60
C ALA A 15 0.97 1.45 -15.52
N ASP A 16 0.57 0.21 -15.26
CA ASP A 16 -0.40 -0.19 -14.25
C ASP A 16 0.26 -0.58 -12.91
N GLU A 17 1.59 -0.57 -12.85
CA GLU A 17 2.37 -0.88 -11.65
C GLU A 17 2.70 0.38 -10.83
N ILE A 18 2.93 0.20 -9.53
CA ILE A 18 3.29 1.28 -8.60
C ILE A 18 4.73 1.10 -8.07
N SER A 19 5.51 2.18 -8.01
CA SER A 19 6.87 2.15 -7.46
C SER A 19 6.85 2.31 -5.95
N LEU A 20 7.33 1.34 -5.18
CA LEU A 20 7.25 1.30 -3.71
C LEU A 20 8.63 1.34 -3.05
N GLN A 21 8.71 2.03 -1.91
CA GLN A 21 9.89 2.10 -1.05
C GLN A 21 9.73 1.17 0.15
N GLN A 22 10.85 0.79 0.77
CA GLN A 22 10.81 0.02 2.02
C GLN A 22 10.04 0.80 3.10
N SER A 23 9.25 0.08 3.89
CA SER A 23 8.34 0.60 4.92
C SER A 23 7.17 1.45 4.42
N ASP A 24 6.92 1.48 3.10
CA ASP A 24 5.62 1.92 2.61
C ASP A 24 4.52 1.01 3.15
N VAL A 25 3.41 1.62 3.53
CA VAL A 25 2.19 0.90 3.87
C VAL A 25 1.24 1.00 2.68
N VAL A 26 0.71 -0.14 2.27
CA VAL A 26 -0.21 -0.25 1.13
C VAL A 26 -1.49 -0.95 1.58
N LEU A 27 -2.62 -0.35 1.23
CA LEU A 27 -3.94 -0.96 1.35
C LEU A 27 -4.15 -1.90 0.15
N ILE A 28 -4.48 -3.16 0.40
CA ILE A 28 -4.78 -4.12 -0.66
C ILE A 28 -6.20 -3.89 -1.17
N LEU A 29 -6.32 -3.63 -2.47
CA LEU A 29 -7.58 -3.43 -3.18
C LEU A 29 -8.04 -4.69 -3.93
N ASN A 30 -7.09 -5.43 -4.51
CA ASN A 30 -7.31 -6.70 -5.17
C ASN A 30 -6.03 -7.56 -5.16
N GLN A 31 -6.15 -8.84 -5.47
CA GLN A 31 -5.02 -9.76 -5.58
C GLN A 31 -5.21 -10.72 -6.74
N GLU A 32 -4.10 -11.02 -7.41
CA GLU A 32 -3.98 -12.03 -8.46
C GLU A 32 -2.75 -12.90 -8.17
N GLU A 33 -2.53 -13.95 -8.96
CA GLU A 33 -1.44 -14.89 -8.72
C GLU A 33 -0.07 -14.20 -8.71
N GLY A 34 0.52 -14.03 -7.51
CA GLY A 34 1.80 -13.38 -7.31
C GLY A 34 1.77 -11.84 -7.29
N TRP A 35 0.60 -11.21 -7.47
CA TRP A 35 0.45 -9.76 -7.55
C TRP A 35 -0.59 -9.21 -6.57
N TYR A 36 -0.33 -8.00 -6.07
CA TYR A 36 -1.29 -7.19 -5.33
C TYR A 36 -1.57 -5.90 -6.10
N LEU A 37 -2.85 -5.55 -6.20
CA LEU A 37 -3.30 -4.21 -6.54
C LEU A 37 -3.50 -3.46 -5.23
N GLY A 38 -2.83 -2.33 -5.06
CA GLY A 38 -2.95 -1.57 -3.81
C GLY A 38 -2.94 -0.07 -3.98
N GLU A 39 -3.34 0.61 -2.90
CA GLU A 39 -3.25 2.06 -2.73
C GLU A 39 -2.21 2.37 -1.66
N ARG A 40 -1.17 3.13 -2.02
CA ARG A 40 -0.13 3.52 -1.08
C ARG A 40 -0.61 4.65 -0.19
N LEU A 41 -0.46 4.48 1.13
CA LEU A 41 -1.09 5.38 2.10
C LEU A 41 -0.54 6.81 2.10
N ARG A 42 0.72 7.04 1.73
CA ARG A 42 1.36 8.36 1.87
C ARG A 42 0.83 9.41 0.87
N ASP A 43 0.40 8.97 -0.30
CA ASP A 43 0.06 9.83 -1.45
C ASP A 43 -1.15 9.33 -2.25
N GLY A 44 -1.71 8.18 -1.90
CA GLY A 44 -2.90 7.62 -2.56
C GLY A 44 -2.63 7.04 -3.95
N GLU A 45 -1.38 6.93 -4.39
CA GLU A 45 -1.05 6.32 -5.68
C GLU A 45 -1.49 4.85 -5.70
N LYS A 46 -1.98 4.39 -6.86
CA LYS A 46 -2.52 3.04 -7.04
C LYS A 46 -1.77 2.32 -8.15
N GLY A 47 -1.59 1.02 -7.97
CA GLY A 47 -1.05 0.15 -9.00
C GLY A 47 -0.71 -1.23 -8.49
N TRP A 48 -0.27 -2.06 -9.43
CA TRP A 48 0.17 -3.43 -9.19
C TRP A 48 1.60 -3.49 -8.65
N PHE A 49 1.85 -4.45 -7.78
CA PHE A 49 3.18 -4.78 -7.29
C PHE A 49 3.28 -6.26 -6.88
N PRO A 50 4.48 -6.88 -6.91
CA PRO A 50 4.63 -8.30 -6.57
C PRO A 50 4.38 -8.57 -5.09
N GLN A 51 3.61 -9.60 -4.76
CA GLN A 51 3.35 -9.99 -3.36
C GLN A 51 4.64 -10.26 -2.58
N ALA A 52 5.66 -10.79 -3.27
CA ALA A 52 6.95 -11.16 -2.68
C ALA A 52 7.79 -9.95 -2.18
N CYS A 53 7.37 -8.71 -2.42
CA CYS A 53 8.05 -7.53 -1.87
C CYS A 53 7.40 -7.01 -0.57
N ALA A 54 6.34 -7.65 -0.11
CA ALA A 54 5.48 -7.16 0.96
C ALA A 54 5.26 -8.21 2.06
N GLN A 55 4.89 -7.73 3.25
CA GLN A 55 4.51 -8.57 4.38
C GLN A 55 3.20 -8.05 4.98
N GLU A 56 2.27 -8.94 5.29
CA GLU A 56 1.00 -8.56 5.89
C GLU A 56 1.16 -7.92 7.27
N ILE A 57 0.43 -6.83 7.48
CA ILE A 57 0.30 -6.19 8.78
C ILE A 57 -0.86 -6.85 9.52
N THR A 58 -0.54 -7.82 10.38
CA THR A 58 -1.53 -8.59 11.15
C THR A 58 -1.90 -7.95 12.49
N ASN A 59 -1.10 -6.99 12.98
CA ASN A 59 -1.36 -6.29 14.23
C ASN A 59 -2.53 -5.30 14.05
N ARG A 60 -3.67 -5.60 14.66
CA ARG A 60 -4.89 -4.79 14.59
C ARG A 60 -4.68 -3.32 14.97
N ASN A 61 -3.91 -3.05 16.03
CA ASN A 61 -3.62 -1.67 16.46
C ASN A 61 -2.81 -0.91 15.40
N ALA A 62 -1.91 -1.59 14.68
CA ALA A 62 -1.17 -0.97 13.58
C ALA A 62 -2.09 -0.66 12.39
N VAL A 63 -2.95 -1.61 12.01
CA VAL A 63 -3.95 -1.44 10.95
C VAL A 63 -4.85 -0.23 11.23
N GLU A 64 -5.38 -0.11 12.45
CA GLU A 64 -6.26 0.99 12.87
C GLU A 64 -5.54 2.35 12.82
N ARG A 65 -4.29 2.43 13.30
CA ARG A 65 -3.48 3.66 13.21
C ARG A 65 -3.22 4.09 11.77
N ASN A 66 -2.96 3.12 10.89
CA ASN A 66 -2.72 3.39 9.47
C ASN A 66 -3.99 3.91 8.78
N VAL A 67 -5.17 3.37 9.12
CA VAL A 67 -6.46 3.88 8.61
C VAL A 67 -6.69 5.33 9.06
N GLN A 68 -6.50 5.62 10.35
CA GLN A 68 -6.65 7.00 10.85
C GLN A 68 -5.69 7.98 10.16
N ARG A 69 -4.47 7.53 9.82
CA ARG A 69 -3.50 8.34 9.07
C ARG A 69 -3.99 8.60 7.65
N LEU A 70 -4.50 7.59 6.96
CA LEU A 70 -5.05 7.72 5.61
C LEU A 70 -6.23 8.71 5.57
N GLU A 71 -7.16 8.61 6.53
CA GLU A 71 -8.30 9.53 6.64
C GLU A 71 -7.85 10.98 6.81
N ARG A 72 -6.85 11.23 7.68
CA ARG A 72 -6.29 12.58 7.84
C ARG A 72 -5.67 13.12 6.56
N LEU A 73 -4.82 12.32 5.91
CA LEU A 73 -4.15 12.74 4.66
C LEU A 73 -5.18 13.05 3.57
N ARG A 74 -6.25 12.26 3.44
CA ARG A 74 -7.30 12.52 2.45
C ARG A 74 -8.03 13.84 2.67
N ILE A 75 -8.23 14.26 3.92
CA ILE A 75 -8.84 15.56 4.23
C ILE A 75 -7.87 16.71 3.87
N GLU A 76 -6.58 16.53 4.12
CA GLU A 76 -5.55 17.56 3.85
C GLU A 76 -5.27 17.77 2.36
N THR A 77 -5.51 16.78 1.50
CA THR A 77 -5.29 16.90 0.05
C THR A 77 -6.52 17.44 -0.71
N ASP A 78 -7.70 17.52 -0.07
CA ASP A 78 -8.97 17.94 -0.68
C ASP A 78 -9.25 19.46 -0.54
N VAL A 79 -8.19 20.27 -0.33
CA VAL A 79 -8.24 21.73 -0.10
C VAL A 79 -7.54 22.52 -1.20
#